data_AF-A0A662PPC1-F1
#
_entry.id   AF-A0A662PPC1-F1
#
_cell.length_a   1.000
_cell.length_b   1.000
_cell.length_c   1.000
_cell.angle_alpha   90.00
_cell.angle_beta   90.00
_cell.angle_gamma   90.00
#
_symmetry.space_group_name_H-M   'P 1'
#
loop_
_entity.id
_entity.type
_entity.pdbx_description
1 polymer ?
#
loop_
_entity_poly.entity_id
_entity_poly.type
_entity_poly.pdbx_seq_one_letter_code
_entity_poly.pdbx_strand_id
1 'polypeptide(L)'
;MLFTNTSSLIDAEEYLKIIEQKLDNSQYYSRITSSIAEQIDAKLQHIDSPILNIICVLTVLFFGTARDLWKFVKYEIIGIPKIDPRKPSSGKYLRNANTPVMHCPVCGAPGKPNGYTKAYIHQYICSKCGKHFTENTSLEKRIFRYILLVKAVAMFRYGLSNSSIASLLGVSRNELKRFISSVDSKTMKRRIDNNFISLIKTLVRLKKYVLVSIDTTFFGETAVILIKVNHGKVSIYLARGENIRSIKDALNFLKSIEPKFHSRLIFLQDGSPRIYSAIREYFKDSIVIRQFHNPDMRGIVHVHFVYNEKQYTLVIRWDHFVDDNDALDKYRGLLKGEAILGKNELILYEGDVIRANHMLANELQRKINFAIGFGMRMRELPELIEKDHDSYLRATRDRIVSMVAREIREFQRLKKYVVLYASEYCKEINNAVITGLRRMLQVKLERYSNLFLLKLYRSLRELALCSPSKE
;
A
#
# COMPACT_ATOMS: atom_id res chain seq x y z
N MET A 1 -2.39 -18.84 -6.26
CA MET A 1 -3.82 -19.11 -6.03
C MET A 1 -4.52 -17.79 -5.74
N LEU A 2 -5.56 -17.51 -6.52
CA LEU A 2 -6.45 -16.36 -6.43
C LEU A 2 -7.19 -16.35 -5.08
N PHE A 3 -7.23 -15.20 -4.40
CA PHE A 3 -8.44 -14.74 -3.74
C PHE A 3 -8.56 -13.23 -3.90
N THR A 4 -9.52 -12.86 -4.72
CA THR A 4 -10.12 -11.55 -4.85
C THR A 4 -10.70 -11.10 -3.51
N ASN A 5 -10.38 -9.88 -3.08
CA ASN A 5 -11.35 -9.07 -2.35
C ASN A 5 -11.21 -7.60 -2.76
N THR A 6 -12.16 -7.25 -3.62
CA THR A 6 -12.66 -5.95 -3.97
C THR A 6 -12.87 -5.04 -2.76
N SER A 7 -12.00 -4.04 -2.55
CA SER A 7 -12.38 -2.75 -1.93
C SER A 7 -11.22 -1.74 -1.89
N SER A 8 -10.68 -1.34 -3.05
CA SER A 8 -10.04 -0.02 -3.15
C SER A 8 -10.34 0.67 -4.48
N LEU A 9 -11.52 0.37 -5.03
CA LEU A 9 -12.25 1.24 -5.93
C LEU A 9 -12.61 2.51 -5.13
N ILE A 10 -11.74 3.50 -5.22
CA ILE A 10 -12.26 4.84 -5.48
C ILE A 10 -12.80 4.73 -6.90
N ASP A 11 -14.12 4.72 -6.95
CA ASP A 11 -14.92 4.24 -8.06
C ASP A 11 -14.54 4.96 -9.35
N ALA A 12 -14.18 4.17 -10.37
CA ALA A 12 -14.26 4.66 -11.74
C ALA A 12 -15.67 5.22 -12.02
N GLU A 13 -16.71 4.65 -11.39
CA GLU A 13 -18.07 5.21 -11.36
C GLU A 13 -18.20 6.57 -10.67
N GLU A 14 -17.42 6.88 -9.63
CA GLU A 14 -17.49 8.18 -8.94
C GLU A 14 -16.76 9.25 -9.77
N TYR A 15 -15.68 8.88 -10.45
CA TYR A 15 -15.02 9.72 -11.45
C TYR A 15 -15.89 9.94 -12.69
N LEU A 16 -16.54 8.88 -13.19
CA LEU A 16 -17.50 8.95 -14.29
C LEU A 16 -18.73 9.78 -13.89
N LYS A 17 -19.30 9.59 -12.69
CA LYS A 17 -20.41 10.41 -12.15
C LYS A 17 -20.03 11.89 -11.99
N ILE A 18 -18.78 12.20 -11.67
CA ILE A 18 -18.29 13.59 -11.58
C ILE A 18 -18.09 14.21 -12.97
N ILE A 19 -17.61 13.41 -13.92
CA ILE A 19 -17.51 13.80 -15.33
C ILE A 19 -18.92 13.99 -15.90
N GLU A 20 -19.85 13.07 -15.65
CA GLU A 20 -21.28 13.15 -15.97
C GLU A 20 -21.95 14.36 -15.32
N GLN A 21 -21.71 14.66 -14.03
CA GLN A 21 -22.21 15.88 -13.38
C GLN A 21 -21.68 17.18 -14.02
N LYS A 22 -20.44 17.18 -14.53
CA LYS A 22 -19.90 18.31 -15.30
C LYS A 22 -20.49 18.40 -16.72
N LEU A 23 -20.90 17.27 -17.30
CA LEU A 23 -21.59 17.21 -18.57
C LEU A 23 -23.07 17.66 -18.43
N ASP A 24 -23.74 17.27 -17.33
CA ASP A 24 -25.10 17.66 -16.94
C ASP A 24 -25.26 19.16 -16.69
N ASN A 25 -24.21 19.80 -16.15
CA ASN A 25 -24.19 21.26 -15.96
C ASN A 25 -24.13 22.06 -17.28
N SER A 26 -24.13 21.38 -18.43
CA SER A 26 -24.49 22.00 -19.69
C SER A 26 -25.84 21.45 -20.14
N GLN A 27 -26.91 22.24 -19.97
CA GLN A 27 -28.24 22.02 -20.57
C GLN A 27 -28.21 21.72 -22.09
N TYR A 28 -27.05 21.86 -22.73
CA TYR A 28 -26.78 21.55 -24.13
C TYR A 28 -26.40 20.08 -24.36
N TYR A 29 -25.78 19.39 -23.40
CA TYR A 29 -25.35 18.00 -23.62
C TYR A 29 -26.54 17.05 -23.71
N SER A 30 -27.52 17.10 -22.80
CA SER A 30 -28.69 16.20 -22.89
C SER A 30 -29.48 16.43 -24.18
N ARG A 31 -29.62 17.68 -24.62
CA ARG A 31 -30.29 18.02 -25.90
C ARG A 31 -29.51 17.54 -27.13
N ILE A 32 -28.18 17.55 -27.07
CA ILE A 32 -27.33 17.09 -28.18
C ILE A 32 -27.17 15.58 -28.18
N THR A 33 -27.05 14.92 -27.02
CA THR A 33 -27.08 13.45 -26.93
C THR A 33 -28.45 12.90 -27.26
N SER A 34 -29.54 13.56 -26.86
CA SER A 34 -30.89 13.21 -27.31
C SER A 34 -31.09 13.49 -28.80
N SER A 35 -30.60 14.61 -29.34
CA SER A 35 -30.68 14.87 -30.78
C SER A 35 -29.80 13.93 -31.62
N ILE A 36 -28.64 13.50 -31.11
CA ILE A 36 -27.77 12.52 -31.77
C ILE A 36 -28.38 11.12 -31.63
N ALA A 37 -28.94 10.77 -30.47
CA ALA A 37 -29.65 9.52 -30.25
C ALA A 37 -30.92 9.44 -31.12
N GLU A 38 -31.71 10.51 -31.21
CA GLU A 38 -32.89 10.61 -32.09
C GLU A 38 -32.52 10.53 -33.57
N GLN A 39 -31.39 11.12 -34.00
CA GLN A 39 -30.93 11.01 -35.39
C GLN A 39 -30.30 9.64 -35.70
N ILE A 40 -29.70 8.99 -34.70
CA ILE A 40 -29.22 7.61 -34.77
C ILE A 40 -30.43 6.65 -34.83
N ASP A 41 -31.41 6.80 -33.96
CA ASP A 41 -32.66 6.02 -33.95
C ASP A 41 -33.47 6.24 -35.23
N ALA A 42 -33.59 7.48 -35.72
CA ALA A 42 -34.29 7.80 -36.97
C ALA A 42 -33.61 7.23 -38.23
N LYS A 43 -32.28 7.07 -38.21
CA LYS A 43 -31.53 6.44 -39.32
C LYS A 43 -31.42 4.92 -39.19
N LEU A 44 -31.66 4.37 -37.99
CA LEU A 44 -31.53 2.94 -37.68
C LEU A 44 -32.88 2.25 -37.45
N GLN A 45 -34.00 2.87 -37.85
CA GLN A 45 -35.37 2.33 -37.80
C GLN A 45 -35.57 0.98 -38.53
N HIS A 46 -34.54 0.50 -39.24
CA HIS A 46 -34.58 -0.75 -40.02
C HIS A 46 -33.68 -1.86 -39.46
N ILE A 47 -33.10 -1.69 -38.25
CA ILE A 47 -32.26 -2.70 -37.60
C ILE A 47 -32.87 -3.04 -36.23
N ASP A 48 -33.53 -4.21 -36.15
CA ASP A 48 -34.39 -4.66 -35.05
C ASP A 48 -33.66 -5.02 -33.73
N SER A 49 -32.45 -4.50 -33.47
CA SER A 49 -31.72 -4.83 -32.24
C SER A 49 -30.96 -3.63 -31.67
N PRO A 50 -31.45 -3.04 -30.55
CA PRO A 50 -30.75 -2.01 -29.76
C PRO A 50 -29.34 -2.45 -29.32
N ILE A 51 -29.13 -3.76 -29.18
CA ILE A 51 -27.83 -4.36 -28.84
C ILE A 51 -26.86 -4.24 -30.03
N LEU A 52 -27.30 -4.40 -31.28
CA LEU A 52 -26.46 -4.16 -32.45
C LEU A 52 -26.08 -2.68 -32.59
N ASN A 53 -26.95 -1.74 -32.21
CA ASN A 53 -26.69 -0.30 -32.26
C ASN A 53 -25.58 0.12 -31.27
N ILE A 54 -25.64 -0.40 -30.04
CA ILE A 54 -24.59 -0.24 -29.04
C ILE A 54 -23.32 -0.97 -29.49
N ILE A 55 -23.42 -2.17 -30.07
CA ILE A 55 -22.28 -2.91 -30.64
C ILE A 55 -21.64 -2.14 -31.80
N CYS A 56 -22.36 -1.48 -32.70
CA CYS A 56 -21.76 -0.68 -33.78
C CYS A 56 -21.02 0.55 -33.24
N VAL A 57 -21.60 1.29 -32.29
CA VAL A 57 -20.93 2.43 -31.64
C VAL A 57 -19.70 1.97 -30.83
N LEU A 58 -19.80 0.85 -30.12
CA LEU A 58 -18.68 0.25 -29.41
C LEU A 58 -17.61 -0.30 -30.38
N THR A 59 -18.00 -1.01 -31.44
CA THR A 59 -17.09 -1.60 -32.44
C THR A 59 -16.29 -0.52 -33.17
N VAL A 60 -16.93 0.60 -33.49
CA VAL A 60 -16.29 1.81 -34.02
C VAL A 60 -15.32 2.39 -32.97
N LEU A 61 -15.74 2.55 -31.71
CA LEU A 61 -14.84 2.99 -30.63
C LEU A 61 -13.64 2.05 -30.39
N PHE A 62 -13.69 0.78 -30.81
CA PHE A 62 -12.63 -0.21 -30.65
C PHE A 62 -11.77 -0.44 -31.92
N PHE A 63 -12.23 -0.10 -33.12
CA PHE A 63 -11.49 -0.32 -34.37
C PHE A 63 -11.40 0.95 -35.25
N GLY A 64 -10.18 1.49 -35.36
CA GLY A 64 -9.82 2.62 -36.24
C GLY A 64 -9.04 3.72 -35.53
N THR A 65 -8.24 4.50 -36.28
CA THR A 65 -7.58 5.68 -35.69
C THR A 65 -8.63 6.74 -35.34
N ALA A 66 -8.33 7.66 -34.42
CA ALA A 66 -9.24 8.78 -34.12
C ALA A 66 -9.64 9.63 -35.34
N ARG A 67 -8.83 9.61 -36.40
CA ARG A 67 -9.15 10.25 -37.68
C ARG A 67 -10.28 9.51 -38.40
N ASP A 68 -10.21 8.18 -38.44
CA ASP A 68 -11.19 7.33 -39.13
C ASP A 68 -12.51 7.33 -38.37
N LEU A 69 -12.43 7.25 -37.05
CA LEU A 69 -13.55 7.46 -36.14
C LEU A 69 -14.28 8.77 -36.39
N TRP A 70 -13.55 9.88 -36.49
CA TRP A 70 -14.16 11.17 -36.76
C TRP A 70 -14.77 11.24 -38.16
N LYS A 71 -14.14 10.64 -39.18
CA LYS A 71 -14.73 10.56 -40.52
C LYS A 71 -16.06 9.80 -40.51
N PHE A 72 -16.10 8.67 -39.80
CA PHE A 72 -17.33 7.89 -39.62
C PHE A 72 -18.42 8.72 -38.95
N VAL A 73 -18.11 9.39 -37.83
CA VAL A 73 -19.05 10.28 -37.13
C VAL A 73 -19.56 11.38 -38.07
N LYS A 74 -18.67 12.05 -38.81
CA LYS A 74 -19.06 13.14 -39.72
C LYS A 74 -19.98 12.67 -40.84
N TYR A 75 -19.61 11.60 -41.51
CA TYR A 75 -20.22 11.24 -42.78
C TYR A 75 -21.37 10.25 -42.62
N GLU A 76 -21.22 9.28 -41.72
CA GLU A 76 -22.20 8.20 -41.57
C GLU A 76 -23.24 8.58 -40.51
N ILE A 77 -22.79 9.09 -39.35
CA ILE A 77 -23.71 9.51 -38.27
C ILE A 77 -24.35 10.86 -38.60
N ILE A 78 -23.54 11.92 -38.61
CA ILE A 78 -24.02 13.30 -38.80
C ILE A 78 -24.55 13.48 -40.24
N GLY A 79 -23.99 12.80 -41.24
CA GLY A 79 -24.47 12.89 -42.62
C GLY A 79 -23.92 14.07 -43.41
N ILE A 80 -22.77 14.63 -43.00
CA ILE A 80 -22.10 15.71 -43.74
C ILE A 80 -21.76 15.19 -45.15
N PRO A 81 -22.06 15.94 -46.23
CA PRO A 81 -21.68 15.53 -47.59
C PRO A 81 -20.16 15.35 -47.73
N LYS A 82 -19.70 14.29 -48.40
CA LYS A 82 -18.25 14.12 -48.68
C LYS A 82 -17.85 15.08 -49.81
N ILE A 83 -16.87 15.96 -49.58
CA ILE A 83 -16.29 16.78 -50.65
C ILE A 83 -15.21 15.96 -51.37
N ASP A 84 -15.38 15.74 -52.66
CA ASP A 84 -14.34 15.21 -53.54
C ASP A 84 -13.43 16.37 -54.02
N PRO A 85 -12.13 16.39 -53.70
CA PRO A 85 -11.21 17.42 -54.18
C PRO A 85 -11.13 17.50 -55.71
N ARG A 86 -11.41 16.42 -56.43
CA ARG A 86 -11.44 16.37 -57.90
C ARG A 86 -12.76 16.89 -58.48
N LYS A 87 -13.83 16.93 -57.68
CA LYS A 87 -15.14 17.46 -58.04
C LYS A 87 -15.75 18.22 -56.85
N PRO A 88 -15.26 19.43 -56.50
CA PRO A 88 -15.68 20.14 -55.29
C PRO A 88 -17.18 20.46 -55.23
N SER A 89 -17.87 20.44 -56.38
CA SER A 89 -19.32 20.60 -56.50
C SER A 89 -20.13 19.42 -55.93
N SER A 90 -19.55 18.22 -55.78
CA SER A 90 -20.25 17.01 -55.32
C SER A 90 -20.56 16.96 -53.82
N GLY A 91 -19.88 17.80 -53.01
CA GLY A 91 -20.02 17.85 -51.56
C GLY A 91 -20.67 19.13 -51.03
N LYS A 92 -21.36 19.91 -51.87
CA LYS A 92 -22.08 21.11 -51.45
C LYS A 92 -23.39 20.72 -50.74
N TYR A 93 -23.72 21.45 -49.69
CA TYR A 93 -25.05 21.37 -49.08
C TYR A 93 -26.11 21.81 -50.10
N LEU A 94 -27.08 20.94 -50.36
CA LEU A 94 -28.21 21.25 -51.23
C LEU A 94 -29.18 22.17 -50.50
N ARG A 95 -29.67 23.20 -51.20
CA ARG A 95 -30.71 24.08 -50.68
C ARG A 95 -31.97 23.24 -50.47
N ASN A 96 -32.50 23.24 -49.25
CA ASN A 96 -33.76 22.56 -48.85
C ASN A 96 -33.76 21.02 -48.81
N ALA A 97 -32.61 20.36 -48.94
CA ALA A 97 -32.51 18.90 -48.76
C ALA A 97 -31.42 18.59 -47.72
N ASN A 98 -31.83 18.06 -46.56
CA ASN A 98 -30.99 17.56 -45.47
C ASN A 98 -29.73 18.38 -45.16
N THR A 99 -29.87 19.43 -44.36
CA THR A 99 -28.74 20.14 -43.75
C THR A 99 -28.43 19.54 -42.39
N PRO A 100 -27.55 18.54 -42.26
CA PRO A 100 -27.05 18.16 -40.95
C PRO A 100 -26.42 19.37 -40.28
N VAL A 101 -26.83 19.63 -39.04
CA VAL A 101 -26.43 20.83 -38.34
C VAL A 101 -25.35 20.51 -37.33
N MET A 102 -24.14 21.00 -37.60
CA MET A 102 -23.10 21.09 -36.59
C MET A 102 -23.42 22.24 -35.62
N HIS A 103 -23.17 22.05 -34.34
CA HIS A 103 -23.53 23.02 -33.32
C HIS A 103 -22.38 23.98 -33.00
N CYS A 104 -22.76 25.22 -32.71
CA CYS A 104 -21.82 26.27 -32.36
C CYS A 104 -21.03 25.89 -31.09
N PRO A 105 -19.68 25.98 -31.11
CA PRO A 105 -18.86 25.61 -29.96
C PRO A 105 -18.95 26.55 -28.76
N VAL A 106 -19.62 27.70 -28.90
CA VAL A 106 -19.74 28.72 -27.86
C VAL A 106 -21.12 28.67 -27.19
N CYS A 107 -22.19 28.70 -28.00
CA CYS A 107 -23.55 28.78 -27.49
C CYS A 107 -24.41 27.55 -27.81
N GLY A 108 -23.83 26.51 -28.41
CA GLY A 108 -24.53 25.26 -28.75
C GLY A 108 -25.68 25.38 -29.74
N ALA A 109 -25.94 26.56 -30.30
CA ALA A 109 -27.01 26.75 -31.28
C ALA A 109 -26.65 26.11 -32.64
N PRO A 110 -27.66 25.67 -33.41
CA PRO A 110 -27.47 25.11 -34.75
C PRO A 110 -26.71 26.08 -35.68
N GLY A 111 -25.64 25.58 -36.32
CA GLY A 111 -24.87 26.30 -37.34
C GLY A 111 -25.47 26.17 -38.73
N LYS A 112 -25.55 27.28 -39.47
CA LYS A 112 -25.90 27.26 -40.89
C LYS A 112 -24.65 27.03 -41.73
N PRO A 113 -24.65 26.12 -42.71
CA PRO A 113 -23.52 25.94 -43.61
C PRO A 113 -23.14 27.25 -44.31
N ASN A 114 -21.84 27.53 -44.36
CA ASN A 114 -21.27 28.77 -44.89
C ASN A 114 -20.04 28.49 -45.76
N GLY A 115 -20.19 27.58 -46.73
CA GLY A 115 -19.12 27.18 -47.64
C GLY A 115 -18.13 26.19 -47.04
N TYR A 116 -16.91 26.21 -47.56
CA TYR A 116 -15.81 25.32 -47.15
C TYR A 116 -14.47 26.05 -47.22
N THR A 117 -13.51 25.60 -46.41
CA THR A 117 -12.14 26.13 -46.41
C THR A 117 -11.36 25.68 -47.64
N LYS A 118 -10.19 26.28 -47.91
CA LYS A 118 -9.24 25.83 -48.97
C LYS A 118 -8.82 24.36 -48.82
N ALA A 119 -8.91 23.81 -47.60
CA ALA A 119 -8.64 22.41 -47.31
C ALA A 119 -9.88 21.50 -47.44
N TYR A 120 -10.94 21.99 -48.08
CA TYR A 120 -12.21 21.28 -48.31
C TYR A 120 -12.87 20.82 -47.00
N ILE A 121 -12.90 21.69 -45.99
CA ILE A 121 -13.58 21.46 -44.70
C ILE A 121 -14.80 22.38 -44.64
N HIS A 122 -16.00 21.85 -44.40
CA HIS A 122 -17.22 22.65 -44.28
C HIS A 122 -17.11 23.67 -43.15
N GLN A 123 -17.59 24.87 -43.45
CA GLN A 123 -17.69 25.99 -42.53
C GLN A 123 -19.15 26.21 -42.18
N TYR A 124 -19.38 26.74 -40.98
CA TYR A 124 -20.69 27.03 -40.43
C TYR A 124 -20.67 28.40 -39.77
N ILE A 125 -21.79 29.10 -39.81
CA ILE A 125 -22.02 30.32 -39.04
C ILE A 125 -23.14 30.07 -38.03
N CYS A 126 -22.90 30.41 -36.77
CA CYS A 126 -23.89 30.28 -35.73
C CYS A 126 -25.02 31.30 -35.95
N SER A 127 -26.25 30.80 -36.03
CA SER A 127 -27.45 31.62 -36.18
C SER A 127 -27.73 32.53 -34.97
N LYS A 128 -27.27 32.16 -33.78
CA LYS A 128 -27.54 32.88 -32.52
C LYS A 128 -26.48 33.90 -32.14
N CYS A 129 -25.19 33.57 -32.27
CA CYS A 129 -24.09 34.43 -31.82
C CYS A 129 -23.13 34.88 -32.94
N GLY A 130 -23.45 34.57 -34.20
CA GLY A 130 -22.64 34.96 -35.36
C GLY A 130 -21.26 34.28 -35.45
N LYS A 131 -20.88 33.42 -34.49
CA LYS A 131 -19.58 32.76 -34.48
C LYS A 131 -19.42 31.87 -35.71
N HIS A 132 -18.34 32.10 -36.47
CA HIS A 132 -17.89 31.19 -37.51
C HIS A 132 -17.12 30.01 -36.90
N PHE A 133 -17.40 28.80 -37.39
CA PHE A 133 -16.73 27.56 -36.99
C PHE A 133 -16.68 26.57 -38.15
N THR A 134 -15.98 25.46 -37.96
CA THR A 134 -15.83 24.39 -38.94
C THR A 134 -16.24 23.07 -38.33
N GLU A 135 -16.29 22.01 -39.14
CA GLU A 135 -16.44 20.64 -38.62
C GLU A 135 -15.45 20.34 -37.49
N ASN A 136 -14.21 20.84 -37.59
CA ASN A 136 -13.15 20.55 -36.65
C ASN A 136 -13.16 21.44 -35.40
N THR A 137 -13.94 22.51 -35.41
CA THR A 137 -14.10 23.41 -34.25
C THR A 137 -15.51 23.44 -33.69
N SER A 138 -16.41 22.65 -34.29
CA SER A 138 -17.78 22.40 -33.84
C SER A 138 -17.86 21.87 -32.42
N LEU A 139 -19.05 21.99 -31.81
CA LEU A 139 -19.31 21.40 -30.51
C LEU A 139 -19.15 19.88 -30.55
N GLU A 140 -19.66 19.20 -31.58
CA GLU A 140 -19.55 17.75 -31.78
C GLU A 140 -18.09 17.30 -31.79
N LYS A 141 -17.22 18.02 -32.50
CA LYS A 141 -15.79 17.69 -32.51
C LYS A 141 -15.16 17.87 -31.14
N ARG A 142 -15.55 18.91 -30.40
CA ARG A 142 -15.07 19.12 -29.02
C ARG A 142 -15.52 17.99 -28.10
N ILE A 143 -16.78 17.56 -28.20
CA ILE A 143 -17.34 16.42 -27.44
C ILE A 143 -16.59 15.15 -27.79
N PHE A 144 -16.48 14.82 -29.08
CA PHE A 144 -15.72 13.67 -29.56
C PHE A 144 -14.28 13.67 -29.03
N ARG A 145 -13.62 14.85 -29.04
CA ARG A 145 -12.26 14.98 -28.54
C ARG A 145 -12.18 14.82 -27.03
N TYR A 146 -13.18 15.26 -26.28
CA TYR A 146 -13.30 15.05 -24.84
C TYR A 146 -13.42 13.56 -24.51
N ILE A 147 -14.27 12.82 -25.23
CA ILE A 147 -14.41 11.36 -25.07
C ILE A 147 -13.06 10.65 -25.30
N LEU A 148 -12.34 11.04 -26.35
CA LEU A 148 -10.99 10.51 -26.62
C LEU A 148 -10.00 10.84 -25.49
N LEU A 149 -10.07 12.02 -24.88
CA LEU A 149 -9.23 12.39 -23.75
C LEU A 149 -9.56 11.57 -22.49
N VAL A 150 -10.83 11.30 -22.22
CA VAL A 150 -11.27 10.40 -21.14
C VAL A 150 -10.74 8.98 -21.38
N LYS A 151 -10.88 8.46 -22.61
CA LYS A 151 -10.32 7.14 -22.99
C LYS A 151 -8.80 7.11 -22.89
N ALA A 152 -8.12 8.20 -23.25
CA ALA A 152 -6.67 8.32 -23.11
C ALA A 152 -6.22 8.26 -21.64
N VAL A 153 -6.95 8.89 -20.71
CA VAL A 153 -6.68 8.77 -19.27
C VAL A 153 -6.90 7.34 -18.79
N ALA A 154 -7.96 6.66 -19.25
CA ALA A 154 -8.20 5.26 -18.92
C ALA A 154 -7.07 4.35 -19.44
N MET A 155 -6.63 4.52 -20.70
CA MET A 155 -5.49 3.79 -21.26
C MET A 155 -4.18 4.05 -20.50
N PHE A 156 -3.94 5.30 -20.10
CA PHE A 156 -2.79 5.66 -19.29
C PHE A 156 -2.81 4.93 -17.93
N ARG A 157 -3.99 4.81 -17.31
CA ARG A 157 -4.18 4.00 -16.08
C ARG A 157 -3.84 2.52 -16.28
N TYR A 158 -4.10 1.96 -17.46
CA TYR A 158 -3.72 0.58 -17.81
C TYR A 158 -2.24 0.43 -18.24
N GLY A 159 -1.44 1.48 -18.09
CA GLY A 159 0.00 1.43 -18.34
C GLY A 159 0.42 1.67 -19.78
N LEU A 160 -0.50 2.13 -20.65
CA LEU A 160 -0.12 2.46 -22.03
C LEU A 160 0.74 3.73 -22.07
N SER A 161 1.77 3.69 -22.92
CA SER A 161 2.66 4.83 -23.14
C SER A 161 1.96 5.98 -23.88
N ASN A 162 2.49 7.20 -23.73
CA ASN A 162 1.99 8.36 -24.48
C ASN A 162 2.06 8.17 -26.01
N SER A 163 3.07 7.46 -26.53
CA SER A 163 3.18 7.20 -27.96
C SER A 163 2.12 6.20 -28.44
N SER A 164 1.84 5.16 -27.66
CA SER A 164 0.77 4.20 -27.94
C SER A 164 -0.60 4.89 -27.92
N ILE A 165 -0.87 5.73 -26.91
CA ILE A 165 -2.11 6.51 -26.81
C ILE A 165 -2.24 7.48 -27.98
N ALA A 166 -1.17 8.17 -28.36
CA ALA A 166 -1.17 9.08 -29.50
C ALA A 166 -1.42 8.35 -30.82
N SER A 167 -0.84 7.17 -31.01
CA SER A 167 -1.04 6.34 -32.20
C SER A 167 -2.50 5.86 -32.32
N LEU A 168 -3.09 5.38 -31.21
CA LEU A 168 -4.45 4.84 -31.20
C LEU A 168 -5.53 5.93 -31.26
N LEU A 169 -5.43 6.92 -30.37
CA LEU A 169 -6.47 7.93 -30.15
C LEU A 169 -6.16 9.28 -30.81
N GLY A 170 -5.02 9.42 -31.47
CA GLY A 170 -4.59 10.69 -32.04
C GLY A 170 -4.47 11.81 -31.00
N VAL A 171 -4.39 11.50 -29.70
CA VAL A 171 -4.31 12.46 -28.60
C VAL A 171 -2.84 12.74 -28.30
N SER A 172 -2.42 13.99 -28.41
CA SER A 172 -1.04 14.37 -28.11
C SER A 172 -0.78 14.37 -26.60
N ARG A 173 0.50 14.17 -26.22
CA ARG A 173 0.96 14.29 -24.82
C ARG A 173 0.57 15.63 -24.19
N ASN A 174 0.65 16.72 -24.96
CA ASN A 174 0.34 18.06 -24.47
C ASN A 174 -1.16 18.25 -24.22
N GLU A 175 -2.02 17.72 -25.10
CA GLU A 175 -3.48 17.73 -24.88
C GLU A 175 -3.83 16.92 -23.62
N LEU A 176 -3.28 15.71 -23.47
CA LEU A 176 -3.52 14.87 -22.30
C LEU A 176 -3.05 15.54 -21.01
N LYS A 177 -1.86 16.16 -21.02
CA LYS A 177 -1.33 16.92 -19.88
C LYS A 177 -2.26 18.06 -19.49
N ARG A 178 -2.69 18.90 -20.45
CA ARG A 178 -3.61 20.02 -20.19
C ARG A 178 -4.96 19.54 -19.65
N PHE A 179 -5.46 18.42 -20.17
CA PHE A 179 -6.70 17.80 -19.72
C PHE A 179 -6.57 17.31 -18.27
N ILE A 180 -5.52 16.56 -17.93
CA ILE A 180 -5.28 16.12 -16.56
C ILE A 180 -5.09 17.31 -15.61
N SER A 181 -4.37 18.35 -16.05
CA SER A 181 -4.18 19.58 -15.26
C SER A 181 -5.45 20.40 -15.05
N SER A 182 -6.48 20.23 -15.88
CA SER A 182 -7.78 20.91 -15.69
C SER A 182 -8.70 20.16 -14.73
N VAL A 183 -8.35 18.94 -14.33
CA VAL A 183 -9.05 18.19 -13.30
C VAL A 183 -8.77 18.84 -11.95
N ASP A 184 -9.82 19.16 -11.20
CA ASP A 184 -9.72 19.78 -9.88
C ASP A 184 -9.25 18.75 -8.83
N SER A 185 -7.93 18.55 -8.80
CA SER A 185 -7.25 17.65 -7.88
C SER A 185 -7.51 17.96 -6.42
N LYS A 186 -7.74 19.25 -6.07
CA LYS A 186 -8.04 19.67 -4.70
C LYS A 186 -9.42 19.18 -4.27
N THR A 187 -10.44 19.38 -5.10
CA THR A 187 -11.79 18.90 -4.79
C THR A 187 -11.85 17.39 -4.70
N MET A 188 -11.18 16.67 -5.60
CA MET A 188 -11.12 15.21 -5.54
C MET A 188 -10.41 14.71 -4.28
N LYS A 189 -9.25 15.30 -3.95
CA LYS A 189 -8.54 14.97 -2.71
C LYS A 189 -9.43 15.19 -1.49
N ARG A 190 -10.13 16.32 -1.41
CA ARG A 190 -11.06 16.61 -0.31
C ARG A 190 -12.19 15.58 -0.20
N ARG A 191 -12.75 15.12 -1.33
CA ARG A 191 -13.78 14.06 -1.33
C ARG A 191 -13.21 12.74 -0.81
N ILE A 192 -12.04 12.33 -1.29
CA ILE A 192 -11.36 11.11 -0.83
C ILE A 192 -11.08 11.20 0.67
N ASP A 193 -10.50 12.31 1.13
CA ASP A 193 -10.16 12.53 2.53
C ASP A 193 -11.44 12.55 3.41
N ASN A 194 -12.53 13.17 2.97
CA ASN A 194 -13.81 13.15 3.68
C ASN A 194 -14.39 11.74 3.82
N ASN A 195 -14.38 10.95 2.74
CA ASN A 195 -14.84 9.57 2.76
C ASN A 195 -13.99 8.72 3.72
N PHE A 196 -12.67 8.96 3.72
CA PHE A 196 -11.71 8.31 4.62
C PHE A 196 -12.02 8.64 6.10
N ILE A 197 -12.24 9.91 6.43
CA ILE A 197 -12.59 10.37 7.78
C ILE A 197 -13.93 9.81 8.25
N SER A 198 -14.93 9.77 7.36
CA SER A 198 -16.26 9.23 7.66
C SER A 198 -16.18 7.76 8.09
N LEU A 199 -15.37 6.95 7.39
CA LEU A 199 -15.13 5.56 7.75
C LEU A 199 -14.47 5.43 9.12
N ILE A 200 -13.41 6.20 9.39
CA ILE A 200 -12.74 6.18 10.70
C ILE A 200 -13.73 6.55 11.82
N LYS A 201 -14.47 7.65 11.65
CA LYS A 201 -15.45 8.13 12.63
C LYS A 201 -16.51 7.07 12.94
N THR A 202 -16.97 6.36 11.93
CA THR A 202 -17.93 5.25 12.08
C THR A 202 -17.33 4.13 12.93
N LEU A 203 -16.12 3.68 12.61
CA LEU A 203 -15.47 2.57 13.30
C LEU A 203 -15.12 2.89 14.75
N VAL A 204 -14.60 4.09 15.04
CA VAL A 204 -14.25 4.48 16.41
C VAL A 204 -15.49 4.67 17.28
N ARG A 205 -16.61 5.15 16.72
CA ARG A 205 -17.91 5.24 17.43
C ARG A 205 -18.44 3.86 17.82
N LEU A 206 -18.20 2.86 16.98
CA LEU A 206 -18.48 1.45 17.29
C LEU A 206 -17.48 0.82 18.28
N LYS A 207 -16.62 1.63 18.91
CA LYS A 207 -15.57 1.18 19.84
C LYS A 207 -14.63 0.14 19.22
N LYS A 208 -14.40 0.20 17.90
CA LYS A 208 -13.43 -0.64 17.21
C LYS A 208 -12.07 0.07 17.10
N TYR A 209 -10.99 -0.72 16.98
CA TYR A 209 -9.69 -0.23 16.56
C TYR A 209 -9.68 0.01 15.05
N VAL A 210 -8.88 0.99 14.63
CA VAL A 210 -8.75 1.37 13.22
C VAL A 210 -7.28 1.34 12.82
N LEU A 211 -6.94 0.38 11.96
CA LEU A 211 -5.64 0.27 11.30
C LEU A 211 -5.52 1.32 10.21
N VAL A 212 -4.52 2.19 10.33
CA VAL A 212 -4.11 3.19 9.34
C VAL A 212 -2.72 2.79 8.84
N SER A 213 -2.65 2.16 7.67
CA SER A 213 -1.38 1.79 7.06
C SER A 213 -0.81 2.96 6.26
N ILE A 214 0.48 3.24 6.44
CA ILE A 214 1.21 4.28 5.71
C ILE A 214 2.39 3.61 5.00
N ASP A 215 2.46 3.82 3.70
CA ASP A 215 3.55 3.35 2.85
C ASP A 215 4.04 4.48 1.94
N THR A 216 5.31 4.46 1.58
CA THR A 216 5.91 5.45 0.69
C THR A 216 6.61 4.76 -0.47
N THR A 217 6.23 5.12 -1.69
CA THR A 217 6.96 4.73 -2.90
C THR A 217 7.58 5.94 -3.60
N PHE A 218 8.63 5.73 -4.38
CA PHE A 218 9.42 6.80 -4.98
C PHE A 218 9.41 6.69 -6.50
N PHE A 219 9.13 7.81 -7.18
CA PHE A 219 9.25 7.95 -8.63
C PHE A 219 10.10 9.18 -8.95
N GLY A 220 11.36 8.95 -9.29
CA GLY A 220 12.36 10.02 -9.37
C GLY A 220 12.48 10.76 -8.04
N GLU A 221 12.34 12.08 -8.05
CA GLU A 221 12.36 12.93 -6.85
C GLU A 221 11.00 12.99 -6.11
N THR A 222 9.95 12.35 -6.64
CA THR A 222 8.62 12.41 -6.05
C THR A 222 8.39 11.22 -5.12
N ALA A 223 8.10 11.51 -3.85
CA ALA A 223 7.54 10.54 -2.91
C ALA A 223 6.01 10.50 -3.04
N VAL A 224 5.49 9.30 -3.23
CA VAL A 224 4.06 8.98 -3.24
C VAL A 224 3.75 8.33 -1.90
N ILE A 225 3.13 9.08 -1.01
CA ILE A 225 2.73 8.63 0.32
C ILE A 225 1.30 8.10 0.22
N LEU A 226 1.14 6.81 0.54
CA LEU A 226 -0.12 6.08 0.50
C LEU A 226 -0.61 5.88 1.93
N ILE A 227 -1.88 6.21 2.18
CA ILE A 227 -2.52 6.03 3.49
C ILE A 227 -3.78 5.19 3.29
N LYS A 228 -3.90 4.07 4.00
CA LYS A 228 -5.01 3.12 3.87
C LYS A 228 -5.67 2.85 5.22
N VAL A 229 -6.99 2.68 5.26
CA VAL A 229 -7.73 2.31 6.50
C VAL A 229 -8.37 0.92 6.38
N ASN A 230 -8.17 0.05 7.38
CA ASN A 230 -8.86 -1.25 7.59
C ASN A 230 -9.16 -2.03 6.28
N HIS A 231 -8.14 -2.24 5.43
CA HIS A 231 -8.25 -2.88 4.09
C HIS A 231 -9.15 -2.18 3.04
N GLY A 232 -9.77 -1.06 3.37
CA GLY A 232 -10.66 -0.29 2.50
C GLY A 232 -9.98 0.86 1.75
N LYS A 233 -10.55 2.06 1.90
CA LYS A 233 -10.22 3.26 1.11
C LYS A 233 -8.75 3.69 1.29
N VAL A 234 -8.21 4.31 0.24
CA VAL A 234 -6.81 4.78 0.15
C VAL A 234 -6.81 6.29 -0.13
N SER A 235 -6.02 7.07 0.62
CA SER A 235 -5.65 8.44 0.28
C SER A 235 -4.22 8.48 -0.24
N ILE A 236 -3.97 9.31 -1.25
CA ILE A 236 -2.68 9.45 -1.90
C ILE A 236 -2.21 10.89 -1.71
N TYR A 237 -0.93 11.05 -1.39
CA TYR A 237 -0.27 12.33 -1.27
C TYR A 237 1.04 12.33 -2.06
N LEU A 238 1.25 13.36 -2.88
CA LEU A 238 2.46 13.54 -3.66
C LEU A 238 3.34 14.61 -3.01
N ALA A 239 4.60 14.28 -2.76
CA ALA A 239 5.56 15.17 -2.14
C ALA A 239 6.91 15.10 -2.86
N ARG A 240 7.78 16.10 -2.64
CA ARG A 240 9.17 16.09 -3.16
C ARG A 240 10.12 15.15 -2.40
N GLY A 241 9.60 14.33 -1.48
CA GLY A 241 10.39 13.42 -0.67
C GLY A 241 9.72 13.04 0.65
N GLU A 242 10.21 11.96 1.25
CA GLU A 242 9.79 11.47 2.58
C GLU A 242 10.53 12.23 3.70
N ASN A 243 10.06 13.43 4.00
CA ASN A 243 10.47 14.19 5.17
C ASN A 243 9.30 14.37 6.15
N ILE A 244 9.61 14.73 7.39
CA ILE A 244 8.61 14.87 8.46
C ILE A 244 7.49 15.83 8.06
N ARG A 245 7.82 16.96 7.40
CA ARG A 245 6.83 17.93 6.94
C ARG A 245 5.89 17.35 5.88
N SER A 246 6.42 16.66 4.87
CA SER A 246 5.62 15.98 3.84
C SER A 246 4.64 14.97 4.45
N ILE A 247 5.10 14.17 5.43
CA ILE A 247 4.25 13.19 6.10
C ILE A 247 3.18 13.89 6.95
N LYS A 248 3.54 14.93 7.70
CA LYS A 248 2.56 15.75 8.45
C LYS A 248 1.50 16.34 7.53
N ASP A 249 1.92 16.88 6.38
CA ASP A 249 0.98 17.43 5.41
C ASP A 249 0.05 16.34 4.85
N ALA A 250 0.56 15.14 4.61
CA ALA A 250 -0.24 13.97 4.22
C ALA A 250 -1.24 13.55 5.32
N LEU A 251 -0.87 13.67 6.61
CA LEU A 251 -1.69 13.28 7.76
C LEU A 251 -2.64 14.37 8.26
N ASN A 252 -2.51 15.62 7.78
CA ASN A 252 -3.24 16.78 8.33
C ASN A 252 -4.76 16.58 8.35
N PHE A 253 -5.34 15.91 7.35
CA PHE A 253 -6.78 15.68 7.28
C PHE A 253 -7.30 14.79 8.43
N LEU A 254 -6.46 13.91 8.97
CA LEU A 254 -6.77 13.04 10.12
C LEU A 254 -6.87 13.80 11.43
N LYS A 255 -6.35 15.04 11.52
CA LYS A 255 -6.50 15.89 12.72
C LYS A 255 -7.96 16.26 13.02
N SER A 256 -8.87 16.06 12.05
CA SER A 256 -10.31 16.23 12.25
C SER A 256 -10.97 15.12 13.10
N ILE A 257 -10.20 14.08 13.48
CA ILE A 257 -10.61 13.04 14.42
C ILE A 257 -10.40 13.56 15.84
N GLU A 258 -11.43 13.49 16.67
CA GLU A 258 -11.38 13.96 18.06
C GLU A 258 -10.27 13.25 18.86
N PRO A 259 -9.50 13.98 19.70
CA PRO A 259 -8.38 13.43 20.47
C PRO A 259 -8.73 12.17 21.29
N LYS A 260 -9.94 12.13 21.87
CA LYS A 260 -10.42 10.99 22.66
C LYS A 260 -10.48 9.65 21.90
N PHE A 261 -10.42 9.69 20.57
CA PHE A 261 -10.41 8.50 19.72
C PHE A 261 -9.01 8.12 19.22
N HIS A 262 -7.97 8.91 19.51
CA HIS A 262 -6.61 8.66 19.01
C HIS A 262 -6.03 7.34 19.52
N SER A 263 -6.36 6.95 20.76
CA SER A 263 -5.97 5.65 21.34
C SER A 263 -6.55 4.43 20.63
N ARG A 264 -7.54 4.62 19.74
CA ARG A 264 -8.12 3.57 18.90
C ARG A 264 -7.52 3.53 17.50
N LEU A 265 -6.66 4.48 17.15
CA LEU A 265 -5.93 4.48 15.89
C LEU A 265 -4.66 3.64 16.06
N ILE A 266 -4.48 2.69 15.14
CA ILE A 266 -3.30 1.84 15.04
C ILE A 266 -2.62 2.21 13.73
N PHE A 267 -1.48 2.87 13.78
CA PHE A 267 -0.70 3.16 12.59
C PHE A 267 0.24 2.00 12.28
N LEU A 268 0.22 1.49 11.05
CA LEU A 268 1.18 0.52 10.56
C LEU A 268 2.06 1.18 9.50
N GLN A 269 3.36 1.12 9.68
CA GLN A 269 4.32 1.71 8.74
C GLN A 269 5.62 0.92 8.72
N ASP A 270 6.47 1.28 7.78
CA ASP A 270 7.83 0.75 7.67
C ASP A 270 8.72 1.14 8.87
N GLY A 271 10.02 0.86 8.79
CA GLY A 271 10.97 1.21 9.83
C GLY A 271 11.24 2.71 9.94
N SER A 272 10.52 3.58 9.20
CA SER A 272 10.87 5.00 9.02
C SER A 272 10.73 5.79 10.32
N PRO A 273 11.83 6.38 10.85
CA PRO A 273 11.76 7.28 12.00
C PRO A 273 10.96 8.55 11.69
N ARG A 274 10.96 9.00 10.42
CA ARG A 274 10.31 10.24 10.02
C ARG A 274 8.79 10.12 10.05
N ILE A 275 8.26 9.00 9.57
CA ILE A 275 6.84 8.68 9.64
C ILE A 275 6.42 8.57 11.11
N TYR A 276 7.20 7.85 11.92
CA TYR A 276 6.96 7.72 13.37
C TYR A 276 6.85 9.08 14.07
N SER A 277 7.84 9.95 13.88
CA SER A 277 7.87 11.28 14.49
C SER A 277 6.67 12.14 14.07
N ALA A 278 6.26 12.09 12.80
CA ALA A 278 5.09 12.81 12.30
C ALA A 278 3.78 12.31 12.94
N ILE A 279 3.61 10.99 13.08
CA ILE A 279 2.44 10.40 13.74
C ILE A 279 2.40 10.84 15.21
N ARG A 280 3.52 10.71 15.93
CA ARG A 280 3.60 11.02 17.36
C ARG A 280 3.30 12.47 17.69
N GLU A 281 3.63 13.40 16.79
CA GLU A 281 3.31 14.81 17.00
C GLU A 281 1.79 15.08 16.97
N TYR A 282 1.04 14.37 16.12
CA TYR A 282 -0.40 14.59 15.94
C TYR A 282 -1.29 13.63 16.74
N PHE A 283 -0.81 12.42 17.01
CA PHE A 283 -1.57 11.31 17.58
C PHE A 283 -0.77 10.63 18.70
N LYS A 284 -0.49 11.38 19.78
CA LYS A 284 0.37 10.96 20.90
C LYS A 284 -0.04 9.62 21.52
N ASP A 285 -1.34 9.39 21.63
CA ASP A 285 -1.91 8.21 22.31
C ASP A 285 -2.16 7.02 21.37
N SER A 286 -1.91 7.19 20.08
CA SER A 286 -2.13 6.12 19.10
C SER A 286 -1.13 4.97 19.26
N ILE A 287 -1.52 3.78 18.83
CA ILE A 287 -0.59 2.65 18.72
C ILE A 287 0.15 2.80 17.40
N VAL A 288 1.46 2.62 17.39
CA VAL A 288 2.26 2.67 16.15
C VAL A 288 3.09 1.40 16.02
N ILE A 289 2.78 0.63 14.98
CA ILE A 289 3.45 -0.60 14.59
C ILE A 289 4.45 -0.25 13.48
N ARG A 290 5.71 -0.62 13.68
CA ARG A 290 6.82 -0.36 12.75
C ARG A 290 7.46 -1.65 12.30
N GLN A 291 7.46 -1.89 11.00
CA GLN A 291 8.06 -3.07 10.38
C GLN A 291 9.39 -2.71 9.72
N PHE A 292 10.47 -3.40 10.07
CA PHE A 292 11.78 -3.10 9.51
C PHE A 292 12.10 -3.99 8.30
N HIS A 293 12.50 -3.36 7.19
CA HIS A 293 12.96 -4.05 5.98
C HIS A 293 14.47 -4.11 5.84
N ASN A 294 15.21 -3.44 6.72
CA ASN A 294 16.67 -3.52 6.68
C ASN A 294 17.12 -4.96 6.97
N PRO A 295 18.18 -5.47 6.31
CA PRO A 295 18.54 -6.89 6.38
C PRO A 295 18.78 -7.41 7.80
N ASP A 296 19.31 -6.58 8.69
CA ASP A 296 19.70 -6.99 10.04
C ASP A 296 18.53 -7.05 11.03
N MET A 297 17.47 -6.28 10.78
CA MET A 297 16.28 -6.18 11.64
C MET A 297 15.05 -6.83 11.02
N ARG A 298 15.18 -7.36 9.80
CA ARG A 298 14.06 -7.96 9.09
C ARG A 298 13.47 -9.10 9.93
N GLY A 299 12.16 -9.04 10.12
CA GLY A 299 11.42 -10.00 10.93
C GLY A 299 11.17 -9.57 12.39
N ILE A 300 11.63 -8.39 12.79
CA ILE A 300 11.21 -7.74 14.04
C ILE A 300 10.20 -6.63 13.74
N VAL A 301 9.26 -6.45 14.66
CA VAL A 301 8.29 -5.36 14.69
C VAL A 301 8.40 -4.62 16.02
N HIS A 302 8.37 -3.29 15.96
CA HIS A 302 8.23 -2.44 17.15
C HIS A 302 6.78 -1.96 17.26
N VAL A 303 6.16 -2.18 18.41
CA VAL A 303 4.83 -1.67 18.75
C VAL A 303 4.99 -0.62 19.83
N HIS A 304 4.74 0.63 19.46
CA HIS A 304 4.77 1.77 20.37
C HIS A 304 3.36 2.08 20.87
N PHE A 305 3.17 2.17 22.19
CA PHE A 305 1.86 2.40 22.80
C PHE A 305 1.96 3.12 24.13
N VAL A 306 0.85 3.73 24.56
CA VAL A 306 0.71 4.36 25.87
C VAL A 306 0.02 3.39 26.82
N TYR A 307 0.57 3.22 28.01
CA TYR A 307 -0.05 2.49 29.11
C TYR A 307 0.23 3.22 30.42
N ASN A 308 -0.80 3.46 31.25
CA ASN A 308 -0.70 4.23 32.49
C ASN A 308 0.09 5.55 32.31
N GLU A 309 -0.28 6.32 31.28
CA GLU A 309 0.32 7.63 30.94
C GLU A 309 1.81 7.59 30.55
N LYS A 310 2.40 6.39 30.46
CA LYS A 310 3.78 6.18 30.04
C LYS A 310 3.85 5.58 28.64
N GLN A 311 4.86 5.99 27.88
CA GLN A 311 5.16 5.41 26.58
C GLN A 311 5.95 4.12 26.76
N TYR A 312 5.62 3.12 25.95
CA TYR A 312 6.31 1.84 25.91
C TYR A 312 6.59 1.44 24.48
N THR A 313 7.67 0.69 24.29
CA THR A 313 7.96 -0.01 23.05
C THR A 313 8.04 -1.51 23.31
N LEU A 314 7.12 -2.26 22.72
CA LEU A 314 7.16 -3.71 22.66
C LEU A 314 7.90 -4.13 21.39
N VAL A 315 8.94 -4.94 21.55
CA VAL A 315 9.69 -5.53 20.44
C VAL A 315 9.35 -7.01 20.38
N ILE A 316 8.79 -7.41 19.24
CA ILE A 316 8.32 -8.77 18.97
C ILE A 316 8.73 -9.20 17.57
N ARG A 317 8.70 -10.50 17.32
CA ARG A 317 8.79 -11.00 15.95
C ARG A 317 7.53 -10.68 15.15
N TRP A 318 7.68 -10.53 13.84
CA TRP A 318 6.57 -10.23 12.95
C TRP A 318 5.58 -11.39 12.81
N ASP A 319 6.03 -12.63 13.05
CA ASP A 319 5.22 -13.84 12.92
C ASP A 319 4.12 -13.93 14.00
N HIS A 320 4.18 -13.13 15.06
CA HIS A 320 3.05 -12.94 15.98
C HIS A 320 1.82 -12.26 15.35
N PHE A 321 1.97 -11.63 14.18
CA PHE A 321 0.88 -10.97 13.46
C PHE A 321 0.27 -11.83 12.35
N VAL A 322 0.82 -13.01 12.10
CA VAL A 322 0.33 -13.94 11.08
C VAL A 322 0.03 -15.29 11.72
N ASP A 323 -0.98 -15.98 11.21
CA ASP A 323 -1.27 -17.33 11.67
C ASP A 323 -0.08 -18.25 11.36
N ASP A 324 0.21 -19.15 12.29
CA ASP A 324 1.25 -20.16 12.14
C ASP A 324 0.94 -21.00 10.89
N ASN A 325 1.76 -20.81 9.85
CA ASN A 325 1.69 -21.60 8.64
C ASN A 325 2.97 -22.42 8.55
N ASP A 326 2.86 -23.73 8.78
CA ASP A 326 3.99 -24.66 8.75
C ASP A 326 4.81 -24.57 7.44
N ALA A 327 4.19 -24.13 6.34
CA ALA A 327 4.90 -23.93 5.07
C ALA A 327 5.89 -22.74 5.12
N LEU A 328 5.61 -21.70 5.89
CA LEU A 328 6.46 -20.52 6.00
C LEU A 328 7.79 -20.85 6.70
N ASP A 329 7.73 -21.69 7.74
CA ASP A 329 8.91 -22.12 8.50
C ASP A 329 9.71 -23.22 7.77
N LYS A 330 9.05 -24.05 6.96
CA LYS A 330 9.70 -25.18 6.28
C LYS A 330 10.58 -24.76 5.09
N TYR A 331 10.23 -23.65 4.42
CA TYR A 331 10.90 -23.22 3.19
C TYR A 331 11.74 -21.94 3.32
N ARG A 332 11.51 -21.11 4.34
CA ARG A 332 12.33 -19.91 4.55
C ARG A 332 13.26 -20.13 5.74
N GLY A 333 14.55 -19.86 5.52
CA GLY A 333 15.50 -19.75 6.63
C GLY A 333 15.11 -18.59 7.55
N LEU A 334 15.53 -18.68 8.81
CA LEU A 334 15.28 -17.67 9.82
C LEU A 334 15.87 -16.31 9.39
N LEU A 335 15.09 -15.24 9.43
CA LEU A 335 15.60 -13.90 9.13
C LEU A 335 16.54 -13.43 10.25
N LYS A 336 17.48 -12.54 9.93
CA LYS A 336 18.44 -12.04 10.93
C LYS A 336 17.76 -11.40 12.15
N GLY A 337 16.68 -10.65 11.96
CA GLY A 337 15.92 -10.08 13.08
C GLY A 337 15.24 -11.16 13.93
N GLU A 338 14.72 -12.21 13.29
CA GLU A 338 14.12 -13.36 14.01
C GLU A 338 15.17 -14.16 14.78
N ALA A 339 16.44 -14.05 14.43
CA ALA A 339 17.50 -14.69 15.21
C ALA A 339 17.56 -14.03 16.59
N ILE A 340 17.44 -12.70 16.66
CA ILE A 340 17.59 -11.89 17.88
C ILE A 340 16.56 -12.26 18.97
N LEU A 341 15.35 -12.67 18.58
CA LEU A 341 14.26 -13.05 19.48
C LEU A 341 13.76 -14.47 19.21
N GLY A 342 13.64 -15.29 20.25
CA GLY A 342 12.90 -16.56 20.17
C GLY A 342 11.43 -16.36 19.75
N LYS A 343 10.78 -17.41 19.22
CA LYS A 343 9.39 -17.38 18.73
C LYS A 343 8.38 -16.88 19.77
N ASN A 344 8.64 -17.14 21.05
CA ASN A 344 7.78 -16.72 22.17
C ASN A 344 8.46 -15.64 23.04
N GLU A 345 9.52 -14.98 22.53
CA GLU A 345 10.20 -13.91 23.24
C GLU A 345 9.68 -12.55 22.82
N LEU A 346 9.45 -11.71 23.81
CA LEU A 346 9.15 -10.29 23.64
C LEU A 346 10.05 -9.48 24.56
N ILE A 347 10.37 -8.25 24.14
CA ILE A 347 11.07 -7.29 25.00
C ILE A 347 10.21 -6.06 25.15
N LEU A 348 9.99 -5.64 26.39
CA LEU A 348 9.28 -4.40 26.72
C LEU A 348 10.28 -3.35 27.20
N TYR A 349 10.32 -2.21 26.52
CA TYR A 349 11.08 -1.04 26.92
C TYR A 349 10.12 0.05 27.43
N GLU A 350 10.49 0.71 28.52
CA GLU A 350 9.89 2.00 28.91
C GLU A 350 10.49 3.08 28.00
N GLY A 351 9.63 3.83 27.31
CA GLY A 351 9.99 4.86 26.32
C GLY A 351 9.98 4.41 24.86
N ASP A 352 10.44 5.31 23.99
CA ASP A 352 10.39 5.17 22.53
C ASP A 352 11.71 4.63 21.96
N VAL A 353 11.71 3.36 21.53
CA VAL A 353 12.85 2.76 20.83
C VAL A 353 12.76 3.09 19.33
N ILE A 354 13.21 4.30 18.97
CA ILE A 354 13.13 4.81 17.59
C ILE A 354 14.12 4.10 16.67
N ARG A 355 15.34 3.82 17.15
CA ARG A 355 16.41 3.15 16.41
C ARG A 355 16.59 1.72 16.94
N ALA A 356 16.27 0.74 16.10
CA ALA A 356 16.25 -0.66 16.52
C ALA A 356 17.65 -1.25 16.78
N ASN A 357 18.67 -0.82 16.02
CA ASN A 357 19.96 -1.51 15.99
C ASN A 357 20.78 -1.42 17.30
N HIS A 358 20.83 -0.27 17.97
CA HIS A 358 21.77 -0.10 19.11
C HIS A 358 21.35 -0.90 20.35
N MET A 359 20.05 -0.95 20.67
CA MET A 359 19.58 -1.67 21.86
C MET A 359 19.56 -3.18 21.64
N LEU A 360 19.23 -3.64 20.43
CA LEU A 360 19.20 -5.06 20.11
C LEU A 360 20.60 -5.64 19.86
N ALA A 361 21.57 -4.84 19.40
CA ALA A 361 22.98 -5.25 19.37
C ALA A 361 23.53 -5.45 20.79
N ASN A 362 23.22 -4.55 21.73
CA ASN A 362 23.60 -4.71 23.13
C ASN A 362 22.94 -5.95 23.75
N GLU A 363 21.67 -6.20 23.44
CA GLU A 363 20.97 -7.38 23.95
C GLU A 363 21.51 -8.68 23.35
N LEU A 364 21.80 -8.70 22.04
CA LEU A 364 22.47 -9.81 21.39
C LEU A 364 23.85 -10.07 22.02
N GLN A 365 24.64 -9.02 22.23
CA GLN A 365 25.95 -9.14 22.87
C GLN A 365 25.83 -9.63 24.31
N ARG A 366 24.84 -9.17 25.08
CA ARG A 366 24.56 -9.68 26.43
C ARG A 366 24.21 -11.18 26.39
N LYS A 367 23.37 -11.60 25.45
CA LYS A 367 23.01 -13.02 25.25
C LYS A 367 24.23 -13.87 24.89
N ILE A 368 25.09 -13.40 23.97
CA ILE A 368 26.35 -14.06 23.59
C ILE A 368 27.29 -14.15 24.79
N ASN A 369 27.53 -13.04 25.47
CA ASN A 369 28.43 -12.97 26.63
C ASN A 369 27.95 -13.86 27.77
N PHE A 370 26.64 -13.92 28.04
CA PHE A 370 26.07 -14.85 29.02
C PHE A 370 26.35 -16.30 28.61
N ALA A 371 26.05 -16.66 27.36
CA ALA A 371 26.21 -18.03 26.90
C ALA A 371 27.67 -18.49 26.91
N ILE A 372 28.61 -17.62 26.49
CA ILE A 372 30.05 -17.87 26.60
C ILE A 372 30.45 -17.97 28.07
N GLY A 373 30.13 -16.98 28.89
CA GLY A 373 30.54 -16.91 30.29
C GLY A 373 30.02 -18.09 31.11
N PHE A 374 28.73 -18.42 31.01
CA PHE A 374 28.18 -19.60 31.67
C PHE A 374 28.73 -20.90 31.07
N GLY A 375 28.79 -21.02 29.75
CA GLY A 375 29.34 -22.20 29.07
C GLY A 375 30.77 -22.53 29.51
N MET A 376 31.61 -21.52 29.72
CA MET A 376 32.98 -21.68 30.24
C MET A 376 33.00 -22.06 31.72
N ARG A 377 32.12 -21.46 32.54
CA ARG A 377 31.96 -21.80 33.97
C ARG A 377 31.46 -23.24 34.19
N MET A 378 30.91 -23.91 33.19
CA MET A 378 30.50 -25.31 33.30
C MET A 378 31.66 -26.25 33.69
N ARG A 379 32.93 -25.87 33.49
CA ARG A 379 34.06 -26.65 34.01
C ARG A 379 34.08 -26.77 35.55
N GLU A 380 33.44 -25.82 36.22
CA GLU A 380 33.26 -25.71 37.68
C GLU A 380 31.87 -26.20 38.11
N LEU A 381 31.22 -27.05 37.30
CA LEU A 381 29.86 -27.54 37.56
C LEU A 381 29.67 -28.12 38.98
N PRO A 382 30.59 -28.93 39.54
CA PRO A 382 30.49 -29.39 40.93
C PRO A 382 30.38 -28.25 41.93
N GLU A 383 31.24 -27.24 41.82
CA GLU A 383 31.27 -26.09 42.73
C GLU A 383 30.02 -25.21 42.57
N LEU A 384 29.53 -25.04 41.33
CA LEU A 384 28.29 -24.33 41.06
C LEU A 384 27.09 -25.01 41.72
N ILE A 385 27.01 -26.34 41.65
CA ILE A 385 25.93 -27.13 42.25
C ILE A 385 26.00 -27.10 43.78
N GLU A 386 27.20 -27.17 44.35
CA GLU A 386 27.41 -27.06 45.80
C GLU A 386 26.94 -25.71 46.32
N LYS A 387 27.36 -24.62 45.68
CA LYS A 387 26.92 -23.26 46.04
C LYS A 387 25.41 -23.05 45.90
N ASP A 388 24.80 -23.62 44.86
CA ASP A 388 23.35 -23.56 44.63
C ASP A 388 22.60 -24.39 45.68
N HIS A 389 23.14 -25.54 46.07
CA HIS A 389 22.58 -26.36 47.14
C HIS A 389 22.63 -25.64 48.50
N ASP A 390 23.75 -25.02 48.84
CA ASP A 390 23.86 -24.22 50.09
C ASP A 390 22.90 -23.04 50.10
N SER A 391 22.62 -22.45 48.94
CA SER A 391 21.62 -21.39 48.79
C SER A 391 20.20 -21.94 48.91
N TYR A 392 19.96 -23.14 48.35
CA TYR A 392 18.70 -23.85 48.42
C TYR A 392 18.35 -24.26 49.85
N LEU A 393 19.31 -24.73 50.65
CA LEU A 393 19.12 -25.10 52.05
C LEU A 393 18.78 -23.89 52.95
N ARG A 394 19.31 -22.70 52.62
CA ARG A 394 19.07 -21.46 53.37
C ARG A 394 17.72 -20.81 53.09
N ALA A 395 16.99 -21.26 52.06
CA ALA A 395 15.72 -20.69 51.67
C ALA A 395 14.51 -21.49 52.21
N THR A 396 13.45 -20.78 52.61
CA THR A 396 12.17 -21.38 53.00
C THR A 396 11.56 -22.17 51.84
N ARG A 397 11.17 -23.42 52.14
CA ARG A 397 11.19 -24.62 51.28
C ARG A 397 10.36 -24.66 49.99
N ASP A 398 9.54 -23.66 49.66
CA ASP A 398 8.45 -23.91 48.70
C ASP A 398 8.56 -23.29 47.31
N ARG A 399 9.55 -22.43 46.99
CA ARG A 399 9.56 -21.74 45.66
C ARG A 399 10.89 -21.60 44.93
N ILE A 400 11.99 -22.16 45.41
CA ILE A 400 13.28 -21.97 44.72
C ILE A 400 13.51 -23.01 43.62
N VAL A 401 13.60 -22.51 42.39
CA VAL A 401 14.16 -23.19 41.22
C VAL A 401 15.69 -23.18 41.40
N SER A 402 16.36 -24.34 41.25
CA SER A 402 17.83 -24.39 41.25
C SER A 402 18.39 -23.34 40.29
N MET A 403 19.28 -22.48 40.78
CA MET A 403 19.87 -21.42 39.96
C MET A 403 20.69 -22.03 38.83
N VAL A 404 21.44 -23.09 39.12
CA VAL A 404 22.22 -23.82 38.10
C VAL A 404 21.29 -24.44 37.06
N ALA A 405 20.20 -25.08 37.47
CA ALA A 405 19.23 -25.64 36.54
C ALA A 405 18.59 -24.57 35.64
N ARG A 406 18.38 -23.35 36.16
CA ARG A 406 17.88 -22.20 35.40
C ARG A 406 18.95 -21.68 34.42
N GLU A 407 20.19 -21.51 34.86
CA GLU A 407 21.28 -21.04 34.01
C GLU A 407 21.61 -22.05 32.89
N ILE A 408 21.52 -23.36 33.16
CA ILE A 408 21.66 -24.41 32.13
C ILE A 408 20.59 -24.26 31.04
N ARG A 409 19.32 -24.08 31.43
CA ARG A 409 18.23 -23.87 30.46
C ARG A 409 18.43 -22.61 29.64
N GLU A 410 18.89 -21.56 30.30
CA GLU A 410 19.19 -20.29 29.64
C GLU A 410 20.35 -20.44 28.65
N PHE A 411 21.41 -21.15 29.03
CA PHE A 411 22.52 -21.49 28.13
C PHE A 411 22.05 -22.32 26.94
N GLN A 412 21.22 -23.35 27.13
CA GLN A 412 20.65 -24.15 26.03
C GLN A 412 19.87 -23.27 25.05
N ARG A 413 19.11 -22.29 25.55
CA ARG A 413 18.35 -21.34 24.73
C ARG A 413 19.27 -20.39 23.97
N LEU A 414 20.32 -19.90 24.60
CA LEU A 414 21.18 -18.84 24.08
C LEU A 414 22.40 -19.33 23.30
N LYS A 415 22.82 -20.60 23.41
CA LYS A 415 24.00 -21.12 22.71
C LYS A 415 23.91 -20.99 21.19
N LYS A 416 22.71 -20.97 20.61
CA LYS A 416 22.49 -20.70 19.18
C LYS A 416 23.11 -19.37 18.72
N TYR A 417 23.15 -18.37 19.61
CA TYR A 417 23.78 -17.09 19.31
C TYR A 417 25.31 -17.21 19.25
N VAL A 418 25.89 -18.04 20.10
CA VAL A 418 27.33 -18.33 20.05
C VAL A 418 27.66 -19.05 18.74
N VAL A 419 26.88 -20.06 18.34
CA VAL A 419 27.07 -20.76 17.06
C VAL A 419 27.04 -19.82 15.87
N LEU A 420 26.10 -18.87 15.85
CA LEU A 420 25.91 -17.97 14.71
C LEU A 420 26.89 -16.80 14.67
N TYR A 421 27.33 -16.29 15.82
CA TYR A 421 28.03 -14.99 15.91
C TYR A 421 29.38 -15.04 16.63
N ALA A 422 29.70 -16.13 17.32
CA ALA A 422 30.91 -16.28 18.12
C ALA A 422 31.37 -17.75 18.12
N SER A 423 31.32 -18.38 16.93
CA SER A 423 31.48 -19.82 16.72
C SER A 423 32.85 -20.35 17.18
N GLU A 424 33.86 -19.48 17.19
CA GLU A 424 35.21 -19.73 17.67
C GLU A 424 35.24 -20.19 19.14
N TYR A 425 34.28 -19.76 19.97
CA TYR A 425 34.19 -20.16 21.37
C TYR A 425 33.53 -21.53 21.58
N CYS A 426 32.84 -22.09 20.58
CA CYS A 426 32.07 -23.33 20.78
C CYS A 426 32.95 -24.52 21.17
N LYS A 427 34.18 -24.62 20.65
CA LYS A 427 35.12 -25.71 21.02
C LYS A 427 35.50 -25.63 22.50
N GLU A 428 35.81 -24.43 22.98
CA GLU A 428 36.19 -24.22 24.38
C GLU A 428 35.02 -24.44 25.33
N ILE A 429 33.83 -23.95 24.97
CA ILE A 429 32.60 -24.18 25.72
C ILE A 429 32.29 -25.69 25.82
N ASN A 430 32.40 -26.42 24.70
CA ASN A 430 32.17 -27.87 24.71
C ASN A 430 33.15 -28.59 25.63
N ASN A 431 34.44 -28.24 25.56
CA ASN A 431 35.46 -28.79 26.46
C ASN A 431 35.15 -28.48 27.93
N ALA A 432 34.70 -27.26 28.25
CA ALA A 432 34.31 -26.88 29.60
C ALA A 432 33.10 -27.69 30.10
N VAL A 433 32.06 -27.85 29.27
CA VAL A 433 30.89 -28.67 29.58
C VAL A 433 31.26 -30.13 29.83
N ILE A 434 32.04 -30.74 28.93
CA ILE A 434 32.49 -32.13 29.06
C ILE A 434 33.33 -32.30 30.33
N THR A 435 34.23 -31.36 30.62
CA THR A 435 35.06 -31.37 31.83
C THR A 435 34.20 -31.32 33.09
N GLY A 436 33.23 -30.41 33.14
CA GLY A 436 32.29 -30.30 34.26
C GLY A 436 31.50 -31.57 34.51
N LEU A 437 30.95 -32.17 33.44
CA LEU A 437 30.20 -33.42 33.52
C LEU A 437 31.09 -34.59 34.00
N ARG A 438 32.33 -34.70 33.51
CA ARG A 438 33.29 -35.72 33.99
C ARG A 438 33.63 -35.55 35.46
N ARG A 439 33.82 -34.31 35.93
CA ARG A 439 34.05 -34.03 37.35
C ARG A 439 32.81 -34.36 38.18
N MET A 440 31.61 -34.11 37.66
CA MET A 440 30.36 -34.47 38.32
C MET A 440 30.20 -35.98 38.55
N LEU A 441 30.75 -36.83 37.67
CA LEU A 441 30.75 -38.29 37.87
C LEU A 441 31.55 -38.72 39.11
N GLN A 442 32.45 -37.87 39.62
CA GLN A 442 33.26 -38.14 40.81
C GLN A 442 32.63 -37.61 42.10
N VAL A 443 31.53 -36.86 42.02
CA VAL A 443 30.86 -36.25 43.18
C VAL A 443 29.93 -37.26 43.85
N LYS A 444 30.08 -37.44 45.16
CA LYS A 444 29.13 -38.22 45.98
C LYS A 444 27.81 -37.47 46.11
N LEU A 445 26.72 -38.09 45.63
CA LEU A 445 25.41 -37.44 45.56
C LEU A 445 24.59 -37.51 46.86
N GLU A 446 25.03 -38.33 47.82
CA GLU A 446 24.35 -38.60 49.10
C GLU A 446 24.06 -37.34 49.93
N ARG A 447 24.83 -36.27 49.73
CA ARG A 447 24.68 -34.99 50.43
C ARG A 447 23.55 -34.09 49.91
N TYR A 448 22.95 -34.42 48.77
CA TYR A 448 21.93 -33.58 48.13
C TYR A 448 20.53 -34.15 48.32
N SER A 449 19.54 -33.29 48.56
CA SER A 449 18.14 -33.74 48.65
C SER A 449 17.61 -34.27 47.29
N ASN A 450 16.79 -35.33 47.34
CA ASN A 450 16.17 -35.92 46.14
C ASN A 450 15.41 -34.89 45.28
N LEU A 451 14.72 -33.94 45.94
CA LEU A 451 13.96 -32.89 45.23
C LEU A 451 14.88 -31.92 44.48
N PHE A 452 16.03 -31.57 45.06
CA PHE A 452 17.04 -30.74 44.40
C PHE A 452 17.66 -31.47 43.22
N LEU A 453 18.06 -32.74 43.41
CA LEU A 453 18.61 -33.58 42.34
C LEU A 453 17.64 -33.76 41.18
N LEU A 454 16.34 -33.96 41.45
CA LEU A 454 15.32 -34.09 40.41
C LEU A 454 15.20 -32.82 39.55
N LYS A 455 15.27 -31.63 40.17
CA LYS A 455 15.23 -30.34 39.46
C LYS A 455 16.46 -30.14 38.58
N LEU A 456 17.62 -30.58 39.05
CA LEU A 456 18.89 -30.47 38.34
C LEU A 456 18.99 -31.46 37.17
N TYR A 457 18.56 -32.71 37.40
CA TYR A 457 18.60 -33.80 36.44
C TYR A 457 17.88 -33.45 35.14
N ARG A 458 16.69 -32.83 35.21
CA ARG A 458 15.94 -32.45 34.01
C ARG A 458 16.75 -31.52 33.10
N SER A 459 17.37 -30.48 33.68
CA SER A 459 18.20 -29.54 32.91
C SER A 459 19.46 -30.19 32.36
N LEU A 460 20.14 -31.05 33.14
CA LEU A 460 21.35 -31.75 32.68
C LEU A 460 21.06 -32.79 31.59
N ARG A 461 19.95 -33.52 31.69
CA ARG A 461 19.53 -34.52 30.71
C ARG A 461 19.33 -33.92 29.32
N GLU A 462 18.87 -32.67 29.26
CA GLU A 462 18.61 -31.95 28.02
C GLU A 462 19.82 -31.10 27.58
N LEU A 463 20.93 -31.10 28.35
CA LEU A 463 22.11 -30.31 28.05
C LEU A 463 22.76 -30.81 26.77
N ALA A 464 22.92 -29.90 25.82
CA ALA A 464 23.56 -30.16 24.54
C ALA A 464 24.70 -29.16 24.31
N LEU A 465 25.74 -29.62 23.62
CA LEU A 465 26.93 -28.86 23.25
C LEU A 465 26.61 -27.64 22.38
N CYS A 466 27.53 -26.67 22.34
CA CYS A 466 27.42 -25.39 21.64
C CYS A 466 27.10 -25.61 20.16
N SER A 467 27.89 -26.43 19.46
CA SER A 467 27.57 -26.95 18.12
C SER A 467 27.15 -28.42 18.19
N PRO A 468 26.24 -28.89 17.31
CA PRO A 468 26.09 -30.31 17.06
C PRO A 468 27.37 -30.79 16.37
N SER A 469 28.31 -31.32 17.14
CA SER A 469 29.37 -32.14 16.56
C SER A 469 28.74 -33.45 16.09
N LYS A 470 29.26 -34.01 14.99
CA LYS A 470 29.00 -35.41 14.62
C LYS A 470 29.63 -36.38 15.65
N GLU A 471 30.58 -35.89 16.43
CA GLU A 471 31.14 -36.50 17.66
C GLU A 471 30.29 -36.14 18.87
#